data_AF-A0AAU5QKA3-F1
#
_entry.id   AF-A0AAU5QKA3-F1
#
_cell.length_a   1.000
_cell.length_b   1.000
_cell.length_c   1.000
_cell.angle_alpha   90.00
_cell.angle_beta   90.00
_cell.angle_gamma   90.00
#
_symmetry.space_group_name_H-M   'P 1'
#
loop_
_entity.id
_entity.type
_entity.pdbx_description
1 polymer ?
#
loop_
_entity_poly.entity_id
_entity_poly.type
_entity_poly.pdbx_seq_one_letter_code
_entity_poly.pdbx_strand_id
1 'polypeptide(L)'
;MRISVVAVPVCLVAALAAPAAAFAESGAAGHHSRTTAAPGALVAYGLTTDQRLVRFGVDKPSAATSVGAVSGLAGDTKLVGIDFRVQNLKLYGVGDQGGIYTIATNDARAVKVSQLTTALSGTLFGVDFNPAANRLRVVSDTGQNLRHNINDTTGTLGTVVDGVLTNPTVPPTTAKGITGAAYTNNDLNTATATTLFDIDTLADRVSLQSPANAGTLAPTGGLGIHADPSAGFDIYFAPTQGTNHGFATLRSGSTHRLYEVNLLTGATRSLGSFPADRQVTDIALPLDQS
;
A
#
# COMPACT_ATOMS: atom_id res chain seq x y z
N MET A 1 -46.02 43.94 -43.31
CA MET A 1 -44.71 44.01 -42.62
C MET A 1 -44.77 43.10 -41.39
N ARG A 2 -44.09 41.96 -41.52
CA ARG A 2 -43.64 40.93 -40.55
C ARG A 2 -44.38 40.76 -39.20
N ILE A 3 -45.10 39.63 -39.12
CA ILE A 3 -45.52 38.93 -37.90
C ILE A 3 -44.29 38.18 -37.35
N SER A 4 -43.97 38.37 -36.07
CA SER A 4 -42.99 37.58 -35.34
C SER A 4 -43.72 36.60 -34.42
N VAL A 5 -43.64 35.30 -34.75
CA VAL A 5 -44.11 34.21 -33.89
C VAL A 5 -42.95 33.80 -32.98
N VAL A 6 -43.18 33.86 -31.67
CA VAL A 6 -42.26 33.34 -30.64
C VAL A 6 -42.58 31.85 -30.46
N ALA A 7 -41.62 30.99 -30.76
CA ALA A 7 -41.71 29.55 -30.49
C ALA A 7 -41.23 29.27 -29.07
N VAL A 8 -42.11 28.69 -28.24
CA VAL A 8 -41.79 28.17 -26.90
C VAL A 8 -41.53 26.66 -27.04
N PRO A 9 -40.37 26.13 -26.64
CA PRO A 9 -40.14 24.70 -26.64
C PRO A 9 -40.80 24.05 -25.41
N VAL A 10 -41.74 23.14 -25.65
CA VAL A 10 -42.30 22.26 -24.62
C VAL A 10 -41.33 21.10 -24.41
N CYS A 11 -40.70 21.02 -23.23
CA CYS A 11 -39.94 19.85 -22.80
C CYS A 11 -40.91 18.74 -22.38
N LEU A 12 -40.89 17.63 -23.10
CA LEU A 12 -41.60 16.40 -22.75
C LEU A 12 -40.77 15.62 -21.72
N VAL A 13 -41.23 15.56 -20.46
CA VAL A 13 -40.63 14.71 -19.43
C VAL A 13 -41.26 13.32 -19.53
N ALA A 14 -40.50 12.34 -20.02
CA ALA A 14 -40.89 10.94 -19.97
C ALA A 14 -40.55 10.36 -18.57
N ALA A 15 -41.57 10.14 -17.74
CA ALA A 15 -41.44 9.43 -16.48
C ALA A 15 -41.41 7.91 -16.75
N LEU A 16 -40.25 7.28 -16.56
CA LEU A 16 -40.13 5.82 -16.52
C LEU A 16 -40.42 5.34 -15.10
N ALA A 17 -41.59 4.74 -14.89
CA ALA A 17 -41.90 4.00 -13.67
C ALA A 17 -41.21 2.63 -13.74
N ALA A 18 -40.27 2.37 -12.83
CA ALA A 18 -39.73 1.03 -12.59
C ALA A 18 -40.64 0.25 -11.63
N PRO A 19 -40.86 -1.06 -11.82
CA PRO A 19 -41.67 -1.84 -10.90
C PRO A 19 -40.90 -2.08 -9.59
N ALA A 20 -41.55 -1.81 -8.47
CA ALA A 20 -41.08 -2.19 -7.14
C ALA A 20 -41.17 -3.72 -6.99
N ALA A 21 -40.02 -4.39 -6.93
CA ALA A 21 -39.95 -5.79 -6.52
C ALA A 21 -40.02 -5.86 -4.99
N ALA A 22 -41.02 -6.59 -4.49
CA ALA A 22 -41.22 -6.84 -3.07
C ALA A 22 -40.06 -7.68 -2.49
N PHE A 23 -39.50 -7.24 -1.37
CA PHE A 23 -38.61 -8.06 -0.56
C PHE A 23 -39.45 -8.99 0.30
N ALA A 24 -39.39 -10.29 0.02
CA ALA A 24 -39.85 -11.32 0.95
C ALA A 24 -38.73 -11.58 1.97
N GLU A 25 -39.00 -11.31 3.24
CA GLU A 25 -38.20 -11.82 4.36
C GLU A 25 -38.34 -13.34 4.42
N SER A 26 -37.22 -14.05 4.43
CA SER A 26 -37.19 -15.43 4.90
C SER A 26 -35.92 -15.71 5.70
N GLY A 27 -36.11 -16.00 6.98
CA GLY A 27 -35.40 -17.07 7.68
C GLY A 27 -33.95 -16.79 8.08
N ALA A 28 -33.76 -16.53 9.37
CA ALA A 28 -32.48 -16.62 10.05
C ALA A 28 -31.78 -17.98 9.81
N ALA A 29 -30.58 -17.94 9.25
CA ALA A 29 -29.57 -18.97 9.38
C ALA A 29 -28.21 -18.28 9.46
N GLY A 30 -27.53 -18.44 10.59
CA GLY A 30 -26.26 -17.80 10.89
C GLY A 30 -25.23 -18.09 9.80
N HIS A 31 -24.86 -17.04 9.05
CA HIS A 31 -23.67 -17.09 8.21
C HIS A 31 -22.47 -16.91 9.13
N HIS A 32 -21.83 -18.03 9.49
CA HIS A 32 -20.43 -18.00 9.84
C HIS A 32 -19.69 -17.36 8.67
N SER A 33 -19.18 -16.14 8.86
CA SER A 33 -18.17 -15.56 7.98
C SER A 33 -17.07 -16.59 7.83
N ARG A 34 -17.01 -17.23 6.66
CA ARG A 34 -15.81 -17.96 6.23
C ARG A 34 -14.74 -16.91 6.03
N THR A 35 -14.03 -16.62 7.11
CA THR A 35 -12.71 -16.03 7.09
C THR A 35 -11.87 -16.97 6.24
N THR A 36 -11.59 -16.59 4.99
CA THR A 36 -10.60 -17.28 4.18
C THR A 36 -9.30 -17.25 4.98
N ALA A 37 -8.81 -18.41 5.40
CA ALA A 37 -7.51 -18.51 6.03
C ALA A 37 -6.47 -17.89 5.08
N ALA A 38 -5.54 -17.09 5.62
CA ALA A 38 -4.37 -16.66 4.87
C ALA A 38 -3.74 -17.89 4.20
N PRO A 39 -3.31 -17.82 2.93
CA PRO A 39 -2.69 -18.96 2.28
C PRO A 39 -1.47 -19.38 3.09
N GLY A 40 -1.49 -20.60 3.66
CA GLY A 40 -0.43 -21.16 4.51
C GLY A 40 0.90 -21.43 3.81
N ALA A 41 1.19 -20.70 2.73
CA ALA A 41 2.37 -20.86 1.88
C ALA A 41 3.06 -19.52 1.54
N LEU A 42 2.43 -18.37 1.81
CA LEU A 42 3.06 -17.10 1.48
C LEU A 42 4.22 -16.80 2.43
N VAL A 43 5.29 -16.32 1.82
CA VAL A 43 6.52 -15.85 2.41
C VAL A 43 6.57 -14.34 2.24
N ALA A 44 7.03 -13.67 3.28
CA ALA A 44 7.36 -12.25 3.23
C ALA A 44 8.82 -12.04 3.59
N TYR A 45 9.38 -10.95 3.07
CA TYR A 45 10.60 -10.33 3.54
C TYR A 45 10.24 -9.16 4.45
N GLY A 46 11.02 -8.95 5.50
CA GLY A 46 10.81 -7.86 6.44
C GLY A 46 12.08 -7.05 6.67
N LEU A 47 11.94 -5.73 6.74
CA LEU A 47 12.97 -4.83 7.25
C LEU A 47 12.78 -4.65 8.75
N THR A 48 13.84 -4.87 9.51
CA THR A 48 13.79 -4.77 10.98
C THR A 48 14.30 -3.43 11.50
N THR A 49 13.92 -3.08 12.72
CA THR A 49 14.33 -1.83 13.41
C THR A 49 15.86 -1.67 13.51
N ASP A 50 16.61 -2.78 13.55
CA ASP A 50 18.07 -2.81 13.61
C ASP A 50 18.73 -3.00 12.23
N GLN A 51 17.99 -2.69 11.15
CA GLN A 51 18.48 -2.71 9.77
C GLN A 51 18.94 -4.10 9.28
N ARG A 52 18.20 -5.15 9.64
CA ARG A 52 18.35 -6.49 9.05
C ARG A 52 17.19 -6.81 8.11
N LEU A 53 17.51 -7.57 7.06
CA LEU A 53 16.50 -8.26 6.27
C LEU A 53 16.19 -9.60 6.94
N VAL A 54 14.90 -9.89 7.13
CA VAL A 54 14.39 -11.18 7.62
C VAL A 54 13.45 -11.80 6.60
N ARG A 55 13.22 -13.11 6.71
CA ARG A 55 12.26 -13.88 5.92
C ARG A 55 11.38 -14.70 6.85
N PHE A 56 10.08 -14.78 6.57
CA PHE A 56 9.12 -15.56 7.37
C PHE A 56 7.93 -16.01 6.52
N GLY A 57 7.22 -17.04 6.97
CA GLY A 57 5.88 -17.35 6.47
C GLY A 57 4.86 -16.43 7.11
N VAL A 58 3.89 -15.92 6.33
CA VAL A 58 2.87 -14.97 6.84
C VAL A 58 1.99 -15.59 7.93
N ASP A 59 1.88 -16.92 7.98
CA ASP A 59 1.16 -17.69 9.00
C ASP A 59 1.98 -17.90 10.28
N LYS A 60 3.28 -17.60 10.26
CA LYS A 60 4.21 -17.85 11.37
C LYS A 60 5.29 -16.76 11.50
N PRO A 61 4.92 -15.48 11.73
CA PRO A 61 5.88 -14.39 11.91
C PRO A 61 6.85 -14.59 13.09
N SER A 62 6.45 -15.38 14.10
CA SER A 62 7.32 -15.75 15.23
C SER A 62 8.53 -16.61 14.82
N ALA A 63 8.52 -17.20 13.62
CA ALA A 63 9.62 -17.97 13.06
C ALA A 63 10.50 -17.16 12.09
N ALA A 64 10.47 -15.83 12.15
CA ALA A 64 11.29 -14.99 11.28
C ALA A 64 12.79 -15.30 11.40
N THR A 65 13.40 -15.64 10.26
CA THR A 65 14.82 -15.96 10.13
C THR A 65 15.57 -14.78 9.53
N SER A 66 16.74 -14.45 10.10
CA SER A 66 17.60 -13.41 9.54
C SER A 66 18.19 -13.85 8.20
N VAL A 67 18.06 -13.00 7.18
CA VAL A 67 18.82 -13.11 5.93
C VAL A 67 20.20 -12.48 6.11
N GLY A 68 20.25 -11.29 6.71
CA GLY A 68 21.52 -10.57 6.95
C GLY A 68 21.29 -9.15 7.44
N ALA A 69 22.32 -8.52 8.00
CA ALA A 69 22.32 -7.08 8.21
C ALA A 69 22.46 -6.38 6.86
N VAL A 70 21.67 -5.32 6.63
CA VAL A 70 21.76 -4.54 5.39
C VAL A 70 23.15 -3.91 5.31
N SER A 71 23.83 -4.13 4.19
CA SER A 71 25.17 -3.62 3.92
C SER A 71 25.27 -3.04 2.52
N GLY A 72 26.31 -2.27 2.21
CA GLY A 72 26.51 -1.70 0.87
C GLY A 72 25.74 -0.40 0.58
N LEU A 73 25.15 0.23 1.60
CA LEU A 73 24.59 1.58 1.49
C LEU A 73 25.70 2.60 1.19
N ALA A 74 25.39 3.56 0.31
CA ALA A 74 26.34 4.56 -0.19
C ALA A 74 25.73 5.97 -0.10
N GLY A 75 26.08 6.68 0.99
CA GLY A 75 25.53 8.00 1.32
C GLY A 75 24.26 7.96 2.17
N ASP A 76 23.69 6.77 2.36
CA ASP A 76 22.56 6.49 3.25
C ASP A 76 23.06 5.68 4.46
N THR A 77 22.43 5.85 5.62
CA THR A 77 22.79 5.15 6.87
C THR A 77 21.81 4.01 7.18
N LYS A 78 20.59 4.09 6.66
CA LYS A 78 19.55 3.08 6.84
C LYS A 78 18.58 3.08 5.67
N LEU A 79 17.80 2.01 5.55
CA LEU A 79 16.63 1.94 4.69
C LEU A 79 15.40 2.47 5.44
N VAL A 80 14.49 3.13 4.72
CA VAL A 80 13.21 3.62 5.22
C VAL A 80 12.02 2.78 4.76
N GLY A 81 12.19 1.97 3.71
CA GLY A 81 11.19 1.01 3.25
C GLY A 81 11.72 0.13 2.11
N ILE A 82 11.00 -0.96 1.83
CA ILE A 82 11.35 -1.99 0.85
C ILE A 82 10.13 -2.44 0.05
N ASP A 83 10.33 -2.83 -1.20
CA ASP A 83 9.28 -3.48 -2.01
C ASP A 83 9.87 -4.27 -3.19
N PHE A 84 9.14 -5.26 -3.70
CA PHE A 84 9.47 -6.00 -4.91
C PHE A 84 9.01 -5.26 -6.17
N ARG A 85 9.96 -4.95 -7.04
CA ARG A 85 9.63 -4.39 -8.35
C ARG A 85 9.14 -5.47 -9.31
N VAL A 86 7.87 -5.36 -9.72
CA VAL A 86 7.21 -6.32 -10.61
C VAL A 86 7.92 -6.57 -11.94
N GLN A 87 8.57 -5.56 -12.52
CA GLN A 87 9.21 -5.68 -13.85
C GLN A 87 10.48 -6.53 -13.85
N ASN A 88 11.08 -6.83 -12.69
CA ASN A 88 12.31 -7.63 -12.63
C ASN A 88 12.42 -8.53 -11.40
N LEU A 89 11.38 -8.59 -10.56
CA LEU A 89 11.25 -9.44 -9.38
C LEU A 89 12.34 -9.23 -8.33
N LYS A 90 13.08 -8.12 -8.40
CA LYS A 90 14.11 -7.80 -7.40
C LYS A 90 13.48 -7.05 -6.24
N LEU A 91 13.99 -7.32 -5.04
CA LEU A 91 13.72 -6.50 -3.87
C LEU A 91 14.47 -5.17 -4.02
N TYR A 92 13.76 -4.08 -3.79
CA TYR A 92 14.32 -2.74 -3.72
C TYR A 92 14.16 -2.17 -2.31
N GLY A 93 14.97 -1.18 -1.99
CA GLY A 93 14.77 -0.35 -0.81
C GLY A 93 15.15 1.10 -1.05
N VAL A 94 14.54 1.98 -0.27
CA VAL A 94 14.85 3.42 -0.24
C VAL A 94 15.65 3.72 1.01
N GLY A 95 16.75 4.45 0.88
CA GLY A 95 17.59 4.92 1.97
C GLY A 95 17.10 6.23 2.60
N ASP A 96 17.58 6.55 3.79
CA ASP A 96 17.23 7.77 4.54
C ASP A 96 17.69 9.08 3.91
N GLN A 97 18.64 9.03 2.97
CA GLN A 97 19.06 10.16 2.12
C GLN A 97 18.52 10.01 0.68
N GLY A 98 17.53 9.13 0.48
CA GLY A 98 16.84 8.91 -0.78
C GLY A 98 17.62 8.05 -1.79
N GLY A 99 18.69 7.37 -1.40
CA GLY A 99 19.30 6.38 -2.27
C GLY A 99 18.33 5.24 -2.57
N ILE A 100 18.26 4.79 -3.82
CA ILE A 100 17.43 3.63 -4.20
C ILE A 100 18.36 2.47 -4.50
N TYR A 101 18.08 1.35 -3.86
CA TYR A 101 18.93 0.18 -3.86
C TYR A 101 18.17 -1.04 -4.37
N THR A 102 18.85 -1.92 -5.11
CA THR A 102 18.44 -3.33 -5.16
C THR A 102 19.06 -4.05 -3.97
N ILE A 103 18.31 -4.94 -3.33
CA ILE A 103 18.73 -5.70 -2.15
C ILE A 103 18.73 -7.19 -2.49
N ALA A 104 19.84 -7.86 -2.26
CA ALA A 104 19.94 -9.29 -2.48
C ALA A 104 19.23 -10.07 -1.36
N THR A 105 18.32 -10.98 -1.73
CA THR A 105 17.45 -11.72 -0.79
C THR A 105 18.14 -12.92 -0.13
N ASN A 106 19.40 -13.19 -0.47
CA ASN A 106 20.23 -14.26 0.09
C ASN A 106 21.22 -13.77 1.17
N ASP A 107 21.64 -12.50 1.14
CA ASP A 107 22.66 -11.97 2.06
C ASP A 107 22.42 -10.51 2.51
N ALA A 108 21.31 -9.89 2.09
CA ALA A 108 20.93 -8.51 2.40
C ALA A 108 21.92 -7.43 1.88
N ARG A 109 22.78 -7.76 0.90
CA ARG A 109 23.66 -6.78 0.27
C ARG A 109 22.86 -5.82 -0.62
N ALA A 110 22.96 -4.53 -0.33
CA ALA A 110 22.37 -3.45 -1.11
C ALA A 110 23.35 -2.95 -2.19
N VAL A 111 22.83 -2.61 -3.36
CA VAL A 111 23.57 -1.95 -4.44
C VAL A 111 22.76 -0.75 -4.90
N LYS A 112 23.36 0.45 -4.82
CA LYS A 112 22.69 1.69 -5.24
C LYS A 112 22.49 1.67 -6.75
N VAL A 113 21.26 1.92 -7.19
CA VAL A 113 20.85 1.89 -8.60
C VAL A 113 20.19 3.19 -9.06
N SER A 114 19.70 4.01 -8.12
CA SER A 114 19.16 5.34 -8.40
C SER A 114 19.23 6.23 -7.17
N GLN A 115 18.76 7.46 -7.28
CA GLN A 115 18.73 8.48 -6.24
C GLN A 115 17.46 9.32 -6.38
N LEU A 116 16.72 9.50 -5.28
CA LEU A 116 15.67 10.50 -5.23
C LEU A 116 16.27 11.90 -5.44
N THR A 117 15.65 12.67 -6.33
CA THR A 117 16.00 14.06 -6.66
C THR A 117 15.25 15.06 -5.78
N THR A 118 14.36 14.57 -4.92
CA THR A 118 13.66 15.34 -3.89
C THR A 118 13.99 14.71 -2.54
N ALA A 119 14.31 15.54 -1.56
CA ALA A 119 14.59 15.07 -0.21
C ALA A 119 13.35 14.44 0.44
N LEU A 120 13.56 13.39 1.22
CA LEU A 120 12.53 12.82 2.06
C LEU A 120 12.13 13.83 3.14
N SER A 121 10.82 13.94 3.40
CA SER A 121 10.28 14.78 4.46
C SER A 121 9.46 13.90 5.39
N GLY A 122 9.84 13.85 6.67
CA GLY A 122 9.19 12.99 7.66
C GLY A 122 10.14 12.00 8.30
N THR A 123 9.58 11.12 9.12
CA THR A 123 10.35 10.10 9.86
C THR A 123 9.90 8.68 9.59
N LEU A 124 8.68 8.52 9.07
CA LEU A 124 8.05 7.25 8.77
C LEU A 124 7.53 7.30 7.34
N PHE A 125 7.72 6.20 6.61
CA PHE A 125 7.52 6.17 5.16
C PHE A 125 6.86 4.87 4.72
N GLY A 126 5.98 4.97 3.74
CA GLY A 126 5.53 3.82 2.93
C GLY A 126 6.23 3.84 1.58
N VAL A 127 6.69 2.68 1.10
CA VAL A 127 7.44 2.53 -0.15
C VAL A 127 6.84 1.37 -0.94
N ASP A 128 6.44 1.60 -2.19
CA ASP A 128 5.81 0.56 -3.01
C ASP A 128 5.92 0.83 -4.51
N PHE A 129 6.03 -0.20 -5.33
CA PHE A 129 6.00 -0.09 -6.79
C PHE A 129 4.58 -0.18 -7.33
N ASN A 130 4.18 0.83 -8.11
CA ASN A 130 3.03 0.68 -8.98
C ASN A 130 3.42 -0.21 -10.18
N PRO A 131 2.85 -1.42 -10.35
CA PRO A 131 3.22 -2.33 -11.43
C PRO A 131 2.83 -1.78 -12.80
N ALA A 132 1.65 -1.17 -12.94
CA ALA A 132 1.16 -0.62 -14.20
C ALA A 132 1.95 0.61 -14.64
N ALA A 133 2.31 1.50 -13.71
CA ALA A 133 3.09 2.70 -14.03
C ALA A 133 4.60 2.42 -14.10
N ASN A 134 5.08 1.30 -13.53
CA ASN A 134 6.49 1.04 -13.29
C ASN A 134 7.17 2.26 -12.61
N ARG A 135 6.59 2.70 -11.49
CA ARG A 135 7.08 3.82 -10.70
C ARG A 135 7.09 3.47 -9.23
N LEU A 136 8.14 3.90 -8.54
CA LEU A 136 8.26 3.80 -7.09
C LEU A 136 7.46 4.93 -6.45
N ARG A 137 6.56 4.60 -5.53
CA ARG A 137 5.85 5.53 -4.65
C ARG A 137 6.61 5.63 -3.33
N VAL A 138 6.72 6.85 -2.80
CA VAL A 138 7.17 7.08 -1.42
C VAL A 138 6.20 8.06 -0.77
N VAL A 139 5.55 7.64 0.32
CA VAL A 139 4.67 8.49 1.14
C VAL A 139 5.24 8.68 2.54
N SER A 140 4.75 9.64 3.31
CA SER A 140 5.23 9.84 4.70
C SER A 140 4.20 10.39 5.67
N ASP A 141 4.59 10.32 6.95
CA ASP A 141 3.93 10.93 8.12
C ASP A 141 3.80 12.46 8.05
N THR A 142 4.40 13.13 7.06
CA THR A 142 4.22 14.58 6.86
C THR A 142 3.20 14.91 5.77
N GLY A 143 2.68 13.90 5.07
CA GLY A 143 1.83 14.05 3.90
C GLY A 143 2.60 14.16 2.59
N GLN A 144 3.91 13.89 2.60
CA GLN A 144 4.70 13.83 1.37
C GLN A 144 4.21 12.70 0.46
N ASN A 145 4.19 12.94 -0.84
CA ASN A 145 3.76 12.00 -1.85
C ASN A 145 4.70 12.10 -3.06
N LEU A 146 5.66 11.19 -3.16
CA LEU A 146 6.67 11.18 -4.21
C LEU A 146 6.42 10.03 -5.17
N ARG A 147 6.70 10.27 -6.45
CA ARG A 147 6.73 9.24 -7.47
C ARG A 147 8.05 9.31 -8.22
N HIS A 148 8.82 8.24 -8.16
CA HIS A 148 10.15 8.17 -8.75
C HIS A 148 10.20 7.21 -9.94
N ASN A 149 10.86 7.65 -11.00
CA ASN A 149 11.14 6.86 -12.19
C ASN A 149 12.56 6.30 -12.13
N ILE A 150 12.69 5.00 -11.81
CA ILE A 150 13.99 4.30 -11.73
C ILE A 150 14.49 3.80 -13.09
N ASN A 151 13.62 3.74 -14.09
CA ASN A 151 13.88 3.09 -15.38
C ASN A 151 12.71 3.37 -16.30
N ASP A 152 12.93 4.26 -17.25
CA ASP A 152 12.10 4.41 -18.44
C ASP A 152 13.03 4.70 -19.62
N THR A 153 12.95 3.89 -20.68
CA THR A 153 13.67 4.15 -21.93
C THR A 153 13.09 5.33 -22.71
N THR A 154 11.93 5.85 -22.29
CA THR A 154 11.13 6.87 -22.99
C THR A 154 10.75 8.09 -22.13
N GLY A 155 11.10 8.10 -20.83
CA GLY A 155 10.67 9.12 -19.87
C GLY A 155 11.82 9.78 -19.12
N THR A 156 11.55 10.95 -18.53
CA THR A 156 12.54 11.66 -17.70
C THR A 156 12.79 10.86 -16.41
N LEU A 157 14.06 10.53 -16.15
CA LEU A 157 14.50 9.97 -14.88
C LEU A 157 14.37 11.03 -13.78
N GLY A 158 13.97 10.62 -12.58
CA GLY A 158 13.86 11.53 -11.44
C GLY A 158 12.59 11.36 -10.63
N THR A 159 12.42 12.28 -9.67
CA THR A 159 11.35 12.27 -8.68
C THR A 159 10.37 13.37 -8.98
N VAL A 160 9.10 13.03 -9.08
CA VAL A 160 7.98 13.96 -9.13
C VAL A 160 7.42 14.09 -7.73
N VAL A 161 7.19 15.33 -7.29
CA VAL A 161 6.40 15.63 -6.10
C VAL A 161 4.94 15.71 -6.54
N ASP A 162 4.17 14.68 -6.21
CA ASP A 162 2.74 14.63 -6.47
C ASP A 162 1.99 15.49 -5.43
N GLY A 163 0.66 15.58 -5.53
CA GLY A 163 -0.17 16.31 -4.57
C GLY A 163 -0.01 15.80 -3.14
N VAL A 164 0.01 16.72 -2.17
CA VAL A 164 0.13 16.41 -0.74
C VAL A 164 -1.01 15.48 -0.32
N LEU A 165 -0.72 14.53 0.56
CA LEU A 165 -1.74 13.62 1.08
C LEU A 165 -2.75 14.41 1.92
N THR A 166 -4.04 14.28 1.60
CA THR A 166 -5.11 15.05 2.23
C THR A 166 -6.26 14.19 2.71
N ASN A 167 -6.73 14.50 3.92
CA ASN A 167 -7.96 13.96 4.49
C ASN A 167 -9.18 14.69 3.92
N PRO A 168 -10.32 13.99 3.76
CA PRO A 168 -11.53 14.55 3.15
C PRO A 168 -12.36 15.40 4.15
N THR A 169 -11.68 16.24 4.94
CA THR A 169 -12.33 17.28 5.75
C THR A 169 -12.77 18.44 4.87
N VAL A 170 -13.58 19.36 5.41
CA VAL A 170 -14.00 20.57 4.70
C VAL A 170 -13.55 21.80 5.49
N PRO A 171 -12.49 22.52 5.06
CA PRO A 171 -11.62 22.24 3.90
C PRO A 171 -10.70 21.01 4.12
N PRO A 172 -10.13 20.41 3.05
CA PRO A 172 -9.19 19.30 3.18
C PRO A 172 -7.96 19.67 4.01
N THR A 173 -7.53 18.77 4.89
CA THR A 173 -6.34 18.94 5.73
C THR A 173 -5.26 17.96 5.33
N THR A 174 -3.98 18.35 5.43
CA THR A 174 -2.86 17.42 5.23
C THR A 174 -2.94 16.21 6.17
N ALA A 175 -2.78 15.01 5.63
CA ALA A 175 -2.66 13.79 6.41
C ALA A 175 -1.27 13.71 7.07
N LYS A 176 -1.22 13.39 8.36
CA LYS A 176 0.01 13.40 9.19
C LYS A 176 0.35 12.04 9.83
N GLY A 177 -0.21 10.96 9.29
CA GLY A 177 -0.06 9.61 9.85
C GLY A 177 0.06 8.51 8.79
N ILE A 178 0.27 8.88 7.52
CA ILE A 178 0.42 7.89 6.45
C ILE A 178 1.80 7.28 6.52
N THR A 179 1.87 6.03 6.99
CA THR A 179 3.14 5.36 7.27
C THR A 179 3.33 4.06 6.50
N GLY A 180 2.34 3.62 5.72
CA GLY A 180 2.44 2.48 4.83
C GLY A 180 1.56 2.70 3.59
N ALA A 181 1.96 2.17 2.44
CA ALA A 181 1.24 2.28 1.19
C ALA A 181 1.50 1.05 0.33
N ALA A 182 0.50 0.57 -0.40
CA ALA A 182 0.62 -0.60 -1.27
C ALA A 182 -0.35 -0.56 -2.44
N TYR A 183 0.09 -0.99 -3.62
CA TYR A 183 -0.73 -1.14 -4.82
C TYR A 183 -1.33 -2.55 -4.93
N THR A 184 -2.59 -2.62 -5.38
CA THR A 184 -3.21 -3.88 -5.80
C THR A 184 -2.70 -4.34 -7.17
N ASN A 185 -2.92 -5.61 -7.49
CA ASN A 185 -2.68 -6.21 -8.79
C ASN A 185 -1.21 -6.12 -9.21
N ASN A 186 -0.32 -6.58 -8.32
CA ASN A 186 1.12 -6.70 -8.55
C ASN A 186 1.44 -7.80 -9.59
N ASP A 187 1.04 -7.53 -10.84
CA ASP A 187 1.25 -8.36 -12.02
C ASP A 187 1.73 -7.51 -13.23
N LEU A 188 2.03 -8.17 -14.36
CA LEU A 188 2.41 -7.49 -15.61
C LEU A 188 1.27 -7.44 -16.63
N ASN A 189 0.03 -7.73 -16.22
CA ASN A 189 -1.10 -7.74 -17.12
C ASN A 189 -1.53 -6.30 -17.42
N THR A 190 -1.40 -5.87 -18.68
CA THR A 190 -1.76 -4.50 -19.07
C THR A 190 -3.28 -4.22 -19.02
N ALA A 191 -4.10 -5.25 -18.83
CA ALA A 191 -5.54 -5.13 -18.66
C ALA A 191 -5.98 -4.93 -17.19
N THR A 192 -5.10 -5.15 -16.21
CA THR A 192 -5.39 -4.93 -14.79
C THR A 192 -4.96 -3.53 -14.38
N ALA A 193 -5.91 -2.74 -13.85
CA ALA A 193 -5.60 -1.45 -13.28
C ALA A 193 -5.09 -1.61 -11.84
N THR A 194 -4.31 -0.65 -11.34
CA THR A 194 -3.81 -0.66 -9.96
C THR A 194 -4.57 0.33 -9.10
N THR A 195 -4.72 -0.01 -7.82
CA THR A 195 -5.35 0.83 -6.81
C THR A 195 -4.39 0.98 -5.64
N LEU A 196 -4.14 2.22 -5.18
CA LEU A 196 -3.26 2.50 -4.05
C LEU A 196 -4.07 2.55 -2.75
N PHE A 197 -3.63 1.81 -1.74
CA PHE A 197 -4.15 1.89 -0.39
C PHE A 197 -3.06 2.35 0.57
N ASP A 198 -3.45 3.11 1.59
CA ASP A 198 -2.58 3.64 2.62
C ASP A 198 -3.02 3.19 4.01
N ILE A 199 -2.05 3.05 4.91
CA ILE A 199 -2.28 2.92 6.35
C ILE A 199 -2.00 4.25 7.03
N ASP A 200 -3.02 4.78 7.69
CA ASP A 200 -2.95 5.96 8.54
C ASP A 200 -2.90 5.51 10.01
N THR A 201 -1.71 5.50 10.61
CA THR A 201 -1.50 5.11 12.02
C THR A 201 -1.96 6.18 13.00
N LEU A 202 -2.10 7.45 12.57
CA LEU A 202 -2.62 8.51 13.43
C LEU A 202 -4.15 8.46 13.54
N ALA A 203 -4.81 8.08 12.44
CA ALA A 203 -6.27 7.94 12.38
C ALA A 203 -6.75 6.48 12.51
N ASP A 204 -5.86 5.53 12.79
CA ASP A 204 -6.12 4.09 12.91
C ASP A 204 -7.01 3.53 11.80
N ARG A 205 -6.65 3.76 10.53
CA ARG A 205 -7.48 3.36 9.39
C ARG A 205 -6.71 3.00 8.12
N VAL A 206 -7.41 2.32 7.22
CA VAL A 206 -7.03 2.18 5.81
C VAL A 206 -7.73 3.25 4.98
N SER A 207 -7.03 3.80 4.00
CA SER A 207 -7.59 4.74 3.02
C SER A 207 -7.24 4.33 1.60
N LEU A 208 -8.14 4.58 0.67
CA LEU A 208 -7.86 4.56 -0.76
C LEU A 208 -7.24 5.90 -1.17
N GLN A 209 -6.12 5.90 -1.91
CA GLN A 209 -5.56 7.12 -2.50
C GLN A 209 -6.03 7.26 -3.95
N SER A 210 -7.03 8.12 -4.19
CA SER A 210 -7.62 8.27 -5.51
C SER A 210 -8.07 9.69 -5.80
N PRO A 211 -7.51 10.35 -6.85
CA PRO A 211 -6.38 9.91 -7.67
C PRO A 211 -5.05 9.85 -6.88
N ALA A 212 -4.23 8.81 -7.11
CA ALA A 212 -2.96 8.66 -6.41
C ALA A 212 -2.05 9.89 -6.53
N ASN A 213 -1.93 10.47 -7.72
CA ASN A 213 -1.06 11.64 -7.93
C ASN A 213 -1.65 12.96 -7.39
N ALA A 214 -2.93 12.98 -7.04
CA ALA A 214 -3.56 14.14 -6.39
C ALA A 214 -3.38 14.11 -4.86
N GLY A 215 -3.08 12.93 -4.29
CA GLY A 215 -2.92 12.75 -2.83
C GLY A 215 -4.24 12.74 -2.05
N THR A 216 -5.39 12.69 -2.72
CA THR A 216 -6.68 12.64 -2.03
C THR A 216 -6.91 11.27 -1.40
N LEU A 217 -7.17 11.24 -0.09
CA LEU A 217 -7.50 10.03 0.66
C LEU A 217 -9.00 9.87 0.81
N ALA A 218 -9.48 8.65 0.60
CA ALA A 218 -10.84 8.20 0.85
C ALA A 218 -10.81 7.04 1.86
N PRO A 219 -11.10 7.29 3.15
CA PRO A 219 -11.13 6.25 4.17
C PRO A 219 -12.02 5.07 3.79
N THR A 220 -11.50 3.86 3.91
CA THR A 220 -12.27 2.63 3.67
C THR A 220 -12.77 2.00 4.96
N GLY A 221 -12.02 2.16 6.05
CA GLY A 221 -12.48 1.87 7.40
C GLY A 221 -11.34 1.74 8.41
N GLY A 222 -11.71 1.55 9.69
CA GLY A 222 -10.77 1.53 10.80
C GLY A 222 -10.01 0.20 10.95
N LEU A 223 -8.78 0.27 11.47
CA LEU A 223 -7.94 -0.90 11.75
C LEU A 223 -8.52 -1.82 12.84
N GLY A 224 -9.41 -1.29 13.69
CA GLY A 224 -9.98 -2.01 14.84
C GLY A 224 -9.01 -2.16 16.02
N ILE A 225 -7.81 -1.59 15.90
CA ILE A 225 -6.78 -1.50 16.94
C ILE A 225 -6.19 -0.10 16.92
N HIS A 226 -5.52 0.28 18.01
CA HIS A 226 -4.62 1.43 18.02
C HIS A 226 -3.23 1.00 17.56
N ALA A 227 -2.77 1.55 16.44
CA ALA A 227 -1.43 1.35 15.91
C ALA A 227 -0.54 2.53 16.32
N ASP A 228 0.58 2.24 16.99
CA ASP A 228 1.63 3.24 17.20
C ASP A 228 2.24 3.66 15.85
N PRO A 229 2.91 4.82 15.78
CA PRO A 229 3.62 5.23 14.58
C PRO A 229 4.66 4.17 14.16
N SER A 230 4.66 3.84 12.86
CA SER A 230 5.42 2.79 12.16
C SER A 230 4.54 1.63 11.71
N ALA A 231 4.28 1.58 10.40
CA ALA A 231 3.61 0.46 9.76
C ALA A 231 4.39 0.02 8.52
N GLY A 232 4.47 -1.28 8.29
CA GLY A 232 4.79 -1.86 6.98
C GLY A 232 3.50 -2.27 6.30
N PHE A 233 3.41 -2.13 4.98
CA PHE A 233 2.20 -2.50 4.27
C PHE A 233 2.51 -2.97 2.85
N ASP A 234 1.97 -4.12 2.48
CA ASP A 234 2.08 -4.66 1.12
C ASP A 234 0.81 -5.48 0.78
N ILE A 235 0.49 -5.54 -0.50
CA ILE A 235 -0.63 -6.28 -1.06
C ILE A 235 -0.11 -7.36 -1.99
N TYR A 236 -0.32 -8.62 -1.58
CA TYR A 236 -0.07 -9.75 -2.46
C TYR A 236 -1.27 -9.97 -3.40
N PHE A 237 -0.97 -10.06 -4.69
CA PHE A 237 -1.94 -10.48 -5.69
C PHE A 237 -1.83 -11.99 -5.93
N ALA A 238 -2.93 -12.72 -5.74
CA ALA A 238 -3.01 -14.16 -6.01
C ALA A 238 -3.52 -14.38 -7.45
N PRO A 239 -2.65 -14.59 -8.45
CA PRO A 239 -3.04 -14.56 -9.86
C PRO A 239 -4.00 -15.69 -10.24
N THR A 240 -3.91 -16.84 -9.57
CA THR A 240 -4.81 -17.98 -9.82
C THR A 240 -6.24 -17.73 -9.33
N GLN A 241 -6.41 -16.86 -8.34
CA GLN A 241 -7.70 -16.51 -7.75
C GLN A 241 -8.21 -15.15 -8.23
N GLY A 242 -7.32 -14.30 -8.77
CA GLY A 242 -7.64 -12.93 -9.15
C GLY A 242 -7.95 -12.03 -7.95
N THR A 243 -7.36 -12.31 -6.79
CA THR A 243 -7.67 -11.64 -5.51
C THR A 243 -6.45 -10.91 -4.94
N ASN A 244 -6.71 -9.81 -4.22
CA ASN A 244 -5.70 -9.04 -3.50
C ASN A 244 -5.80 -9.32 -2.00
N HIS A 245 -4.65 -9.53 -1.36
CA HIS A 245 -4.53 -9.84 0.05
C HIS A 245 -3.59 -8.83 0.72
N GLY A 246 -4.14 -7.96 1.56
CA GLY A 246 -3.37 -6.95 2.29
C GLY A 246 -2.71 -7.54 3.52
N PHE A 247 -1.43 -7.22 3.72
CA PHE A 247 -0.68 -7.57 4.92
C PHE A 247 -0.02 -6.32 5.48
N ALA A 248 -0.06 -6.17 6.81
CA ALA A 248 0.58 -5.05 7.48
C ALA A 248 1.37 -5.49 8.71
N THR A 249 2.53 -4.89 8.92
CA THR A 249 3.15 -4.89 10.24
C THR A 249 2.69 -3.66 10.99
N LEU A 250 2.04 -3.85 12.13
CA LEU A 250 1.55 -2.75 12.96
C LEU A 250 2.18 -2.85 14.34
N ARG A 251 2.63 -1.70 14.84
CA ARG A 251 3.26 -1.58 16.15
C ARG A 251 2.22 -1.29 17.24
N SER A 252 2.38 -1.90 18.40
CA SER A 252 1.69 -1.52 19.64
C SER A 252 2.67 -1.67 20.82
N GLY A 253 2.94 -0.57 21.51
CA GLY A 253 4.04 -0.43 22.45
C GLY A 253 5.40 -0.60 21.78
N SER A 254 6.12 -1.65 22.15
CA SER A 254 7.42 -2.03 21.55
C SER A 254 7.32 -3.20 20.57
N THR A 255 6.13 -3.76 20.37
CA THR A 255 5.93 -5.00 19.63
C THR A 255 5.24 -4.75 18.30
N HIS A 256 5.88 -5.20 17.22
CA HIS A 256 5.27 -5.33 15.90
C HIS A 256 4.58 -6.68 15.81
N ARG A 257 3.40 -6.67 15.20
CA ARG A 257 2.63 -7.85 14.84
C ARG A 257 2.30 -7.79 13.37
N LEU A 258 2.25 -8.95 12.74
CA LEU A 258 1.73 -9.08 11.39
C LEU A 258 0.20 -9.21 11.45
N TYR A 259 -0.49 -8.52 10.55
CA TYR A 259 -1.92 -8.57 10.35
C TYR A 259 -2.23 -8.85 8.90
N GLU A 260 -3.29 -9.63 8.65
CA GLU A 260 -4.04 -9.53 7.41
C GLU A 260 -4.99 -8.33 7.52
N VAL A 261 -5.10 -7.54 6.45
CA VAL A 261 -5.88 -6.30 6.42
C VAL A 261 -6.92 -6.38 5.31
N ASN A 262 -8.18 -6.16 5.67
CA ASN A 262 -9.24 -6.01 4.68
C ASN A 262 -9.18 -4.59 4.09
N LEU A 263 -8.80 -4.48 2.81
CA LEU A 263 -8.57 -3.20 2.14
C LEU A 263 -9.79 -2.26 2.10
N LEU A 264 -11.00 -2.83 2.07
CA LEU A 264 -12.25 -2.09 1.87
C LEU A 264 -12.98 -1.75 3.17
N THR A 265 -12.58 -2.35 4.30
CA THR A 265 -13.21 -2.11 5.60
C THR A 265 -12.21 -1.70 6.68
N GLY A 266 -10.91 -1.80 6.39
CA GLY A 266 -9.82 -1.59 7.35
C GLY A 266 -9.63 -2.70 8.38
N ALA A 267 -10.60 -3.61 8.53
CA ALA A 267 -10.57 -4.63 9.58
C ALA A 267 -9.30 -5.48 9.54
N THR A 268 -8.63 -5.61 10.69
CA THR A 268 -7.39 -6.37 10.82
C THR A 268 -7.62 -7.72 11.50
N ARG A 269 -6.85 -8.74 11.08
CA ARG A 269 -6.78 -10.05 11.72
C ARG A 269 -5.33 -10.37 12.04
N SER A 270 -5.01 -10.51 13.33
CA SER A 270 -3.62 -10.79 13.74
C SER A 270 -3.16 -12.16 13.24
N LEU A 271 -1.96 -12.21 12.68
CA LEU A 271 -1.26 -13.42 12.24
C LEU A 271 -0.13 -13.83 13.21
N GLY A 272 0.22 -12.95 14.15
CA GLY A 272 1.18 -13.23 15.22
C GLY A 272 2.16 -12.09 15.46
N SER A 273 2.96 -12.24 16.51
CA SER A 273 4.02 -11.28 16.87
C SER A 273 5.37 -11.71 16.32
N PHE A 274 6.22 -10.73 16.00
CA PHE A 274 7.62 -10.99 15.65
C PHE A 274 8.47 -11.26 16.90
N PRO A 275 9.60 -11.99 16.78
CA PRO A 275 10.56 -12.15 17.87
C PRO A 275 11.06 -10.82 18.43
N ALA A 276 11.34 -10.76 19.73
CA ALA A 276 11.78 -9.53 20.39
C ALA A 276 13.07 -8.93 19.78
N ASP A 277 13.95 -9.78 19.24
CA ASP A 277 15.20 -9.41 18.56
C ASP A 277 15.01 -9.11 17.06
N ARG A 278 13.79 -9.18 16.52
CA ARG A 278 13.49 -9.05 15.07
C ARG A 278 12.19 -8.29 14.84
N GLN A 279 12.09 -7.09 15.39
CA GLN A 279 10.92 -6.22 15.21
C GLN A 279 10.88 -5.67 13.78
N VAL A 280 9.86 -6.06 13.00
CA VAL A 280 9.75 -5.76 11.56
C VAL A 280 8.95 -4.47 11.33
N THR A 281 9.61 -3.43 10.83
CA THR A 281 9.02 -2.11 10.55
C THR A 281 8.40 -2.00 9.16
N ASP A 282 8.88 -2.79 8.20
CA ASP A 282 8.34 -2.80 6.84
C ASP A 282 8.37 -4.21 6.23
N ILE A 283 7.50 -4.49 5.26
CA ILE A 283 7.37 -5.82 4.63
C ILE A 283 7.22 -5.73 3.12
N ALA A 284 7.71 -6.77 2.44
CA ALA A 284 7.52 -6.96 1.01
C ALA A 284 7.31 -8.46 0.70
N LEU A 285 6.30 -8.78 -0.09
CA LEU A 285 5.91 -10.10 -0.52
C LEU A 285 6.38 -10.32 -1.96
N PRO A 286 7.20 -11.36 -2.22
CA PRO A 286 7.48 -11.77 -3.58
C PRO A 286 6.19 -12.07 -4.37
N LEU A 287 6.21 -11.86 -5.68
CA LEU A 287 5.02 -12.00 -6.53
C LEU A 287 4.78 -13.46 -6.94
N ASP A 288 5.84 -14.15 -7.32
CA ASP A 288 5.80 -15.52 -7.82
C ASP A 288 5.91 -16.53 -6.68
N GLN A 289 4.84 -16.64 -5.90
CA GLN A 289 4.70 -17.61 -4.82
C GLN A 289 3.65 -18.65 -5.21
N SER A 290 4.10 -19.87 -5.49
CA SER A 290 3.29 -21.02 -5.94
C SER A 290 2.78 -21.88 -4.81
#